data_AF-F7NFV5-F1
#
_entry.id   AF-F7NFV5-F1
#
_cell.length_a   1.000
_cell.length_b   1.000
_cell.length_c   1.000
_cell.angle_alpha   90.00
_cell.angle_beta   90.00
_cell.angle_gamma   90.00
#
_symmetry.space_group_name_H-M   'P 1'
#
loop_
_entity.id
_entity.type
_entity.pdbx_description
1 polymer ?
#
loop_
_entity_poly.entity_id
_entity_poly.type
_entity_poly.pdbx_seq_one_letter_code
_entity_poly.pdbx_strand_id
1 'polypeptide(L)'
;MTPLEKVAIFLVSIGLETGQRIIALMDTSEINAVVPQIRSLTEISPEMQGIVWDEFKELGYEAQMNPVETLTVIRFLFNGSRIRYPY
;
A
#
# COMPACT_ATOMS: atom_id res chain seq x y z
N MET A 1 -2.74 10.89 -7.07
CA MET A 1 -2.62 10.18 -5.78
C MET A 1 -1.16 9.97 -5.49
N THR A 2 -0.72 10.31 -4.29
CA THR A 2 0.64 10.01 -3.82
C THR A 2 0.82 8.50 -3.61
N PRO A 3 2.05 7.98 -3.65
CA PRO A 3 2.33 6.57 -3.38
C PRO A 3 1.75 6.11 -2.03
N LEU A 4 1.82 6.97 -1.00
CA LEU A 4 1.31 6.67 0.33
C LEU A 4 -0.22 6.56 0.36
N GLU A 5 -0.94 7.43 -0.34
CA GLU A 5 -2.40 7.33 -0.48
C GLU A 5 -2.81 6.04 -1.20
N LYS A 6 -2.09 5.67 -2.27
CA LYS A 6 -2.36 4.43 -3.01
C LYS A 6 -2.15 3.20 -2.14
N VAL A 7 -1.06 3.16 -1.36
CA VAL A 7 -0.80 2.06 -0.41
C VAL A 7 -1.88 1.99 0.66
N ALA A 8 -2.31 3.13 1.19
CA ALA A 8 -3.39 3.16 2.18
C ALA A 8 -4.70 2.60 1.61
N ILE A 9 -5.09 3.02 0.40
CA ILE A 9 -6.30 2.53 -0.28
C ILE A 9 -6.17 1.04 -0.58
N PHE A 10 -5.00 0.60 -1.05
CA PHE A 10 -4.72 -0.80 -1.33
C PHE A 10 -4.88 -1.65 -0.07
N LEU A 11 -4.21 -1.29 1.04
CA LEU A 11 -4.27 -2.03 2.31
C LEU A 11 -5.69 -2.13 2.88
N VAL A 12 -6.51 -1.09 2.72
CA VAL A 12 -7.93 -1.14 3.10
C VAL A 12 -8.72 -2.05 2.15
N SER A 13 -8.40 -2.03 0.86
CA SER A 13 -9.11 -2.77 -0.19
C SER A 13 -8.81 -4.27 -0.22
N ILE A 14 -7.62 -4.71 0.22
CA ILE A 14 -7.29 -6.15 0.30
C ILE A 14 -7.96 -6.86 1.50
N GLY A 15 -8.63 -6.10 2.36
CA GLY A 15 -9.28 -6.59 3.57
C GLY A 15 -8.43 -6.43 4.83
N LEU A 16 -9.12 -6.28 5.96
CA LEU A 16 -8.53 -5.93 7.25
C LEU A 16 -7.44 -6.91 7.71
N GLU A 17 -7.69 -8.22 7.61
CA GLU A 17 -6.77 -9.24 8.11
C GLU A 17 -5.45 -9.24 7.33
N THR A 18 -5.52 -9.30 5.99
CA THR A 18 -4.33 -9.29 5.13
C THR A 18 -3.59 -7.96 5.25
N GLY A 19 -4.32 -6.83 5.29
CA GLY A 19 -3.73 -5.51 5.49
C GLY A 19 -2.97 -5.41 6.80
N GLN A 20 -3.53 -5.91 7.91
CA GLN A 20 -2.84 -5.95 9.21
C GLN A 20 -1.58 -6.82 9.19
N ARG A 21 -1.61 -7.98 8.51
CA ARG A 21 -0.43 -8.84 8.37
C ARG A 21 0.70 -8.15 7.61
N ILE A 22 0.38 -7.37 6.59
CA ILE A 22 1.38 -6.60 5.83
C ILE A 22 1.92 -5.44 6.67
N ILE A 23 1.05 -4.69 7.36
CA ILE A 23 1.47 -3.60 8.26
C ILE A 23 2.39 -4.13 9.37
N ALA A 24 2.15 -5.33 9.89
CA ALA A 24 3.01 -5.95 10.90
C ALA A 24 4.42 -6.30 10.38
N LEU A 25 4.61 -6.39 9.06
CA LEU A 25 5.89 -6.65 8.41
C LEU A 25 6.62 -5.35 8.00
N MET A 26 5.96 -4.20 8.08
CA MET A 26 6.53 -2.89 7.76
C MET A 26 7.45 -2.39 8.88
N ASP A 27 8.47 -1.62 8.50
CA ASP A 27 9.33 -0.92 9.45
C ASP A 27 8.59 0.27 10.08
N THR A 28 9.03 0.71 11.27
CA THR A 28 8.39 1.82 12.02
C THR A 28 8.18 3.09 11.18
N SER A 29 9.13 3.41 10.30
CA SER A 29 9.02 4.57 9.40
C SER A 29 7.93 4.40 8.35
N GLU A 30 7.77 3.21 7.78
CA GLU A 30 6.72 2.88 6.81
C GLU A 30 5.35 2.93 7.50
N ILE A 31 5.23 2.36 8.70
CA ILE A 31 4.00 2.40 9.50
C ILE A 31 3.59 3.85 9.80
N ASN A 32 4.53 4.68 10.25
CA ASN A 32 4.28 6.09 10.56
C ASN A 32 3.88 6.92 9.34
N ALA A 33 4.28 6.51 8.14
CA ALA A 33 3.88 7.17 6.90
C ALA A 33 2.51 6.71 6.40
N VAL A 34 2.21 5.40 6.50
CA VAL A 34 1.01 4.78 5.91
C VAL A 34 -0.22 4.88 6.82
N VAL A 35 -0.08 4.66 8.13
CA VAL A 35 -1.23 4.64 9.07
C VAL A 35 -2.00 5.96 9.09
N PRO A 36 -1.35 7.15 9.07
CA PRO A 36 -2.08 8.42 8.99
C PRO A 36 -2.89 8.56 7.70
N GLN A 37 -2.37 8.04 6.58
CA GLN A 37 -3.10 8.06 5.31
C GLN A 37 -4.34 7.17 5.40
N ILE A 38 -4.22 5.96 5.94
CA ILE A 38 -5.38 5.06 6.15
C ILE A 38 -6.46 5.75 6.99
N ARG A 39 -6.08 6.44 8.08
CA ARG A 39 -7.02 7.16 8.93
C ARG A 39 -7.64 8.38 8.25
N SER A 40 -6.94 8.98 7.29
CA SER A 40 -7.43 10.10 6.50
C SER A 40 -8.38 9.68 5.38
N LEU A 41 -8.46 8.37 5.06
CA LEU A 41 -9.41 7.85 4.10
C LEU A 41 -10.81 7.80 4.73
N THR A 42 -11.63 8.81 4.44
CA THR A 42 -13.03 8.84 4.86
C THR A 42 -13.95 8.06 3.91
N GLU A 43 -13.70 8.12 2.61
CA GLU A 43 -14.49 7.43 1.60
C GLU A 43 -13.57 6.99 0.45
N ILE A 44 -13.63 5.71 0.10
CA ILE A 44 -12.89 5.15 -1.02
C ILE A 44 -13.91 4.82 -2.11
N SER A 45 -13.89 5.58 -3.20
CA SER A 45 -14.75 5.31 -4.34
C SER A 45 -14.29 4.04 -5.08
N PRO A 46 -15.23 3.28 -5.69
CA PRO A 46 -14.88 2.10 -6.49
C PRO A 46 -13.91 2.42 -7.64
N GLU A 47 -14.00 3.64 -8.20
CA GLU A 47 -13.08 4.12 -9.24
C GLU A 47 -11.65 4.25 -8.72
N MET A 48 -11.46 4.83 -7.53
CA MET A 48 -10.14 4.92 -6.89
C MET A 48 -9.59 3.54 -6.54
N GLN A 49 -10.43 2.61 -6.07
CA GLN A 49 -10.01 1.23 -5.84
C GLN A 49 -9.56 0.55 -7.13
N GLY A 50 -10.29 0.75 -8.23
CA GLY A 50 -9.96 0.18 -9.53
C GLY A 50 -8.61 0.66 -10.06
N ILE A 51 -8.36 1.97 -10.00
CA ILE A 51 -7.07 2.57 -10.44
C ILE A 51 -5.91 2.02 -9.61
N VAL A 52 -6.06 1.98 -8.28
CA VAL A 52 -5.02 1.45 -7.39
C VAL A 52 -4.80 -0.04 -7.68
N TRP A 53 -5.87 -0.81 -7.86
CA TRP A 53 -5.75 -2.23 -8.17
C TRP A 53 -5.00 -2.51 -9.46
N ASP A 54 -5.28 -1.74 -10.52
CA ASP A 54 -4.63 -1.90 -11.81
C ASP A 54 -3.13 -1.60 -11.71
N GLU A 55 -2.77 -0.50 -11.04
CA GLU A 55 -1.37 -0.11 -10.86
C GLU A 55 -0.58 -1.15 -10.03
N PHE A 56 -1.19 -1.71 -8.98
CA PHE A 56 -0.55 -2.78 -8.21
C PHE A 56 -0.34 -4.05 -9.06
N LYS A 57 -1.28 -4.40 -9.95
CA LYS A 57 -1.11 -5.52 -10.90
C LYS A 57 -0.01 -5.23 -11.93
N GLU A 58 0.10 -4.00 -12.43
CA GLU A 58 1.19 -3.59 -13.33
C GLU A 58 2.56 -3.68 -12.65
N LEU A 59 2.62 -3.42 -11.34
CA LEU A 59 3.80 -3.64 -10.51
C LEU A 59 4.08 -5.11 -10.18
N GLY A 60 3.23 -6.02 -10.64
CA GLY A 60 3.39 -7.46 -10.49
C GLY A 60 2.67 -8.07 -9.29
N TYR A 61 1.76 -7.35 -8.63
CA TYR A 61 0.95 -7.94 -7.57
C TYR A 61 0.01 -9.02 -8.13
N GLU A 62 -0.05 -10.16 -7.44
CA GLU A 62 -1.04 -11.21 -7.68
C GLU A 62 -1.86 -11.48 -6.43
N ALA A 63 -3.16 -11.76 -6.57
CA ALA A 63 -4.06 -11.98 -5.43
C ALA A 63 -3.70 -13.18 -4.53
N GLN A 64 -2.88 -14.10 -5.04
CA GLN A 64 -2.37 -15.26 -4.33
C GLN A 64 -1.04 -15.00 -3.59
N MET A 65 -0.45 -13.82 -3.74
CA MET A 65 0.79 -13.46 -3.07
C MET A 65 0.64 -13.50 -1.56
N ASN A 66 1.69 -13.97 -0.89
CA ASN A 66 1.74 -13.90 0.55
C ASN A 66 1.99 -12.45 1.03
N PRO A 67 1.80 -12.15 2.33
CA PRO A 67 2.00 -10.80 2.85
C PRO A 67 3.41 -10.22 2.65
N VAL A 68 4.46 -11.05 2.60
CA VAL A 68 5.84 -10.61 2.39
C VAL A 68 6.08 -10.22 0.93
N GLU A 69 5.57 -11.02 0.00
CA GLU A 69 5.59 -10.70 -1.44
C GLU A 69 4.81 -9.43 -1.72
N THR A 70 3.64 -9.29 -1.11
CA THR A 70 2.81 -8.08 -1.23
C THR A 70 3.54 -6.84 -0.71
N LEU A 71 4.21 -6.94 0.46
CA LEU A 71 5.01 -5.86 1.00
C LEU A 71 6.16 -5.47 0.05
N THR A 72 6.74 -6.44 -0.64
CA THR A 72 7.80 -6.19 -1.62
C THR A 72 7.28 -5.34 -2.79
N VAL A 73 6.07 -5.62 -3.30
CA VAL A 73 5.42 -4.78 -4.33
C VAL A 73 5.14 -3.37 -3.81
N ILE A 74 4.65 -3.23 -2.57
CA ILE A 74 4.44 -1.92 -1.92
C ILE A 74 5.76 -1.12 -1.86
N ARG A 75 6.86 -1.79 -1.50
CA ARG A 75 8.19 -1.16 -1.45
C ARG A 75 8.71 -0.80 -2.84
N PHE A 76 8.39 -1.57 -3.88
CA PHE A 76 8.68 -1.18 -5.26
C PHE A 76 7.94 0.09 -5.66
N LEU A 77 6.66 0.24 -5.27
CA LEU A 77 5.91 1.49 -5.49
C LEU A 77 6.60 2.68 -4.79
N PHE A 78 7.08 2.50 -3.56
CA PHE A 78 7.82 3.55 -2.82
C PHE A 78 9.19 3.88 -3.43
N ASN A 79 9.96 2.87 -3.84
CA ASN A 79 11.30 3.05 -4.40
C ASN A 79 11.26 3.58 -5.84
N GLY A 80 10.32 3.11 -6.66
CA GLY A 80 10.04 3.65 -7.99
C GLY A 80 9.57 5.10 -7.92
N SER A 81 8.87 5.47 -6.84
CA SER A 81 8.45 6.83 -6.54
C SER A 81 9.45 7.60 -5.67
N ARG A 82 10.76 7.35 -5.79
CA ARG A 82 11.85 8.15 -5.16
C ARG A 82 11.47 8.77 -3.81
N ILE A 83 11.07 7.95 -2.83
CA ILE A 83 11.06 8.41 -1.44
C ILE A 83 12.54 8.49 -1.01
N ARG A 84 13.14 9.69 -1.15
CA ARG A 84 14.42 9.99 -0.49
C ARG A 84 14.17 9.95 1.01
N TYR A 85 14.60 8.89 1.66
CA TYR A 85 14.83 8.89 3.09
C TYR A 85 15.95 9.92 3.38
N PRO A 86 15.69 10.99 4.16
CA PRO A 86 16.78 11.77 4.72
C PRO A 86 17.43 10.91 5.80
N TYR A 87 18.68 10.51 5.58
CA TYR A 87 19.59 10.10 6.64
C TYR A 87 19.95 11.30 7.50
#